data_AF-A0A3S3M5Q7-F1
#
_entry.id   AF-A0A3S3M5Q7-F1
#
_cell.length_a   1.000
_cell.length_b   1.000
_cell.length_c   1.000
_cell.angle_alpha   90.00
_cell.angle_beta   90.00
_cell.angle_gamma   90.00
#
_symmetry.space_group_name_H-M   'P 1'
#
loop_
_entity.id
_entity.type
_entity.pdbx_description
1 polymer ?
#
loop_
_entity_poly.entity_id
_entity_poly.type
_entity_poly.pdbx_seq_one_letter_code
_entity_poly.pdbx_strand_id
1 'polypeptide(L)'
;MTMGDSIHGSSSSSKWFFFFLSSSLSLNLFLLYLFFFGRQSDRLTWTRQAALEAEAVASLSCSGHGRAFLDGIGSSQGEPACECYACYAGSDCSELLPDCPADAESGDPLFLEPFWMQRAERSAVVAYEAQTHLFNSEDYEWKGDAFQWKNTSDSSVNTIEFVTSPNNPDGQLRRPVIQGRFTKVIHDHAYYWPHFTAIPSMVDEDIMLFTLSKITGHAGTRFG
;
A
#
# COMPACT_ATOMS: atom_id res chain seq x y z
N MET A 1 -19.57 53.92 80.41
CA MET A 1 -20.32 52.63 80.42
C MET A 1 -21.02 52.55 79.07
N THR A 2 -20.73 51.65 78.14
CA THR A 2 -19.93 50.42 78.13
C THR A 2 -19.80 50.04 76.65
N MET A 3 -18.64 49.48 76.30
CA MET A 3 -18.44 48.36 75.37
C MET A 3 -18.87 48.60 73.90
N GLY A 4 -17.98 48.57 72.92
CA GLY A 4 -16.94 47.56 72.74
C GLY A 4 -17.54 46.40 71.95
N ASP A 5 -17.12 46.29 70.68
CA ASP A 5 -16.83 45.04 69.95
C ASP A 5 -17.03 45.26 68.43
N SER A 6 -15.96 45.42 67.67
CA SER A 6 -15.06 44.34 67.16
C SER A 6 -15.39 44.05 65.70
N ILE A 7 -14.76 44.79 64.78
CA ILE A 7 -14.65 44.38 63.36
C ILE A 7 -13.19 43.99 63.11
N HIS A 8 -12.73 42.97 63.82
CA HIS A 8 -11.60 42.15 63.40
C HIS A 8 -12.15 41.08 62.45
N GLY A 9 -12.06 41.30 61.14
CA GLY A 9 -12.52 40.27 60.19
C GLY A 9 -12.19 40.45 58.71
N SER A 10 -11.84 41.67 58.27
CA SER A 10 -11.72 41.93 56.82
C SER A 10 -10.34 41.60 56.22
N SER A 11 -9.26 41.69 57.00
CA SER A 11 -7.89 41.59 56.45
C SER A 11 -7.45 40.17 56.07
N SER A 12 -7.95 39.14 56.76
CA SER A 12 -7.55 37.74 56.48
C SER A 12 -8.27 37.20 55.25
N SER A 13 -9.59 37.42 55.14
CA SER A 13 -10.41 36.91 54.04
C SER A 13 -10.02 37.51 52.68
N SER A 14 -9.59 38.77 52.63
CA SER A 14 -9.12 39.38 51.38
C SER A 14 -7.78 38.82 50.93
N LYS A 15 -6.86 38.52 51.86
CA LYS A 15 -5.56 37.89 51.56
C LYS A 15 -5.74 36.50 50.95
N TRP A 16 -6.65 35.70 51.49
CA TRP A 16 -7.00 34.39 50.92
C TRP A 16 -7.62 34.53 49.52
N PHE A 17 -8.51 35.50 49.32
CA PHE A 17 -9.10 35.77 48.01
C PHE A 17 -8.05 36.14 46.94
N PHE A 18 -7.13 37.07 47.26
CA PHE A 18 -6.04 37.43 46.35
C PHE A 18 -5.07 36.27 46.10
N PHE A 19 -4.82 35.42 47.10
CA PHE A 19 -4.00 34.22 46.95
C PHE A 19 -4.63 33.20 46.00
N PHE A 20 -5.92 32.91 46.14
CA PHE A 20 -6.63 32.00 45.22
C PHE A 20 -6.75 32.57 43.81
N LEU A 21 -6.99 33.88 43.67
CA LEU A 21 -7.05 34.54 42.36
C LEU A 21 -5.68 34.49 41.66
N SER A 22 -4.60 34.77 42.39
CA SER A 22 -3.21 34.65 41.92
C SER A 22 -2.88 33.21 41.51
N SER A 23 -3.19 32.23 42.38
CA SER A 23 -2.95 30.81 42.09
C SER A 23 -3.72 30.34 40.86
N SER A 24 -4.97 30.78 40.70
CA SER A 24 -5.80 30.47 39.54
C SER A 24 -5.23 31.09 38.27
N LEU A 25 -4.82 32.36 38.33
CA LEU A 25 -4.20 33.05 37.18
C LEU A 25 -2.90 32.37 36.75
N SER A 26 -2.03 32.03 37.71
CA SER A 26 -0.77 31.32 37.45
C SER A 26 -1.00 29.92 36.87
N LEU A 27 -1.98 29.16 37.40
CA LEU A 27 -2.32 27.84 36.87
C LEU A 27 -2.88 27.95 35.44
N ASN A 28 -3.78 28.89 35.17
CA ASN A 28 -4.33 29.10 33.84
C ASN A 28 -3.28 29.59 32.84
N LEU A 29 -2.38 30.48 33.23
CA LEU A 29 -1.25 30.92 32.39
C LEU A 29 -0.28 29.77 32.11
N PHE A 30 0.01 28.93 33.11
CA PHE A 30 0.83 27.74 32.94
C PHE A 30 0.17 26.70 32.03
N LEU A 31 -1.15 26.47 32.18
CA LEU A 31 -1.91 25.59 31.31
C LEU A 31 -1.99 26.13 29.88
N LEU A 32 -2.14 27.44 29.70
CA LEU A 32 -2.07 28.10 28.39
C LEU A 32 -0.66 27.96 27.80
N TYR A 33 0.38 28.14 28.59
CA TYR A 33 1.76 27.91 28.17
C TYR A 33 1.99 26.46 27.73
N LEU A 34 1.52 25.47 28.50
CA LEU A 34 1.58 24.06 28.09
C LEU A 34 0.70 23.76 26.87
N PHE A 35 -0.41 24.46 26.68
CA PHE A 35 -1.28 24.29 25.51
C PHE A 35 -0.65 24.89 24.24
N PHE A 36 0.00 26.05 24.34
CA PHE A 36 0.64 26.75 23.22
C PHE A 36 2.06 26.22 22.92
N PHE A 37 2.86 25.93 23.95
CA PHE A 37 4.26 25.51 23.82
C PHE A 37 4.51 24.04 24.19
N GLY A 38 3.69 23.43 25.03
CA GLY A 38 3.75 21.98 25.31
C GLY A 38 3.16 21.11 24.19
N ARG A 39 2.55 21.73 23.16
CA ARG A 39 2.10 21.07 21.93
C ARG A 39 3.18 21.05 20.83
N GLN A 40 4.45 21.22 21.17
CA GLN A 40 5.53 20.93 20.23
C GLN A 40 6.02 19.49 20.42
N SER A 41 5.18 18.55 20.02
CA SER A 41 5.66 17.28 19.52
C SER A 41 5.36 17.27 18.04
N ASP A 42 6.26 17.88 17.27
CA ASP A 42 6.49 17.45 15.88
C ASP A 42 6.96 16.00 16.01
N ARG A 43 6.00 15.06 16.03
CA ARG A 43 6.15 13.68 16.49
C ARG A 43 7.08 12.81 15.65
N LEU A 44 7.58 13.33 14.52
CA LEU A 44 8.44 12.61 13.60
C LEU A 44 9.89 13.09 13.80
N THR A 45 10.76 12.13 14.11
CA THR A 45 12.21 12.35 14.24
C THR A 45 12.90 11.89 12.96
N TRP A 46 13.48 10.70 12.96
CA TRP A 46 14.25 10.18 11.83
C TRP A 46 13.42 9.97 10.55
N THR A 47 12.11 9.74 10.69
CA THR A 47 11.19 9.55 9.55
C THR A 47 10.75 10.84 8.88
N ARG A 48 11.02 12.01 9.49
CA ARG A 48 10.47 13.29 9.05
C ARG A 48 10.88 13.62 7.61
N GLN A 49 12.15 13.45 7.29
CA GLN A 49 12.68 13.80 5.98
C GLN A 49 12.06 12.92 4.88
N ALA A 50 12.06 11.60 5.09
CA ALA A 50 11.47 10.65 4.15
C ALA A 50 9.98 10.90 3.90
N ALA A 51 9.23 11.27 4.94
CA ALA A 51 7.81 11.60 4.81
C ALA A 51 7.60 12.88 3.99
N LEU A 52 8.38 13.95 4.25
CA LEU A 52 8.27 15.20 3.51
C LEU A 52 8.65 15.06 2.03
N GLU A 53 9.69 14.28 1.73
CA GLU A 53 10.09 13.99 0.35
C GLU A 53 9.00 13.21 -0.40
N ALA A 54 8.43 12.19 0.24
CA ALA A 54 7.34 11.41 -0.35
C ALA A 54 6.09 12.27 -0.63
N GLU A 55 5.71 13.14 0.32
CA GLU A 55 4.60 14.08 0.15
C GLU A 55 4.88 15.11 -0.96
N ALA A 56 6.10 15.64 -1.03
CA ALA A 56 6.49 16.60 -2.06
C ALA A 56 6.40 15.99 -3.46
N VAL A 57 6.95 14.80 -3.68
CA VAL A 57 6.88 14.11 -4.98
C VAL A 57 5.44 13.74 -5.34
N ALA A 58 4.66 13.23 -4.39
CA ALA A 58 3.26 12.91 -4.62
C ALA A 58 2.39 14.13 -4.95
N SER A 59 2.84 15.34 -4.57
CA SER A 59 2.15 16.60 -4.88
C SER A 59 2.48 17.18 -6.26
N LEU A 60 3.41 16.58 -7.00
CA LEU A 60 3.73 17.01 -8.37
C LEU A 60 2.54 16.80 -9.30
N SER A 61 2.16 17.86 -10.01
CA SER A 61 1.04 17.82 -10.96
C SER A 61 1.51 17.28 -12.30
N CYS A 62 1.14 16.03 -12.61
CA CYS A 62 1.37 15.39 -13.91
C CYS A 62 0.09 15.36 -14.77
N SER A 63 -0.70 16.44 -14.72
CA SER A 63 -1.90 16.70 -15.54
C SER A 63 -2.96 15.58 -15.58
N GLY A 64 -2.97 14.68 -14.60
CA GLY A 64 -3.84 13.50 -14.55
C GLY A 64 -3.46 12.39 -15.54
N HIS A 65 -2.32 12.53 -16.21
CA HIS A 65 -1.84 11.65 -17.28
C HIS A 65 -0.46 11.06 -16.99
N GLY A 66 -0.07 11.08 -15.73
CA GLY A 66 1.18 10.51 -15.25
C GLY A 66 1.32 10.68 -13.75
N ARG A 67 2.50 10.32 -13.25
CA ARG A 67 2.86 10.41 -11.83
C ARG A 67 4.36 10.52 -11.64
N ALA A 68 4.79 11.09 -10.54
CA ALA A 68 6.19 11.12 -10.16
C ALA A 68 6.47 10.13 -9.02
N PHE A 69 7.69 9.59 -8.99
CA PHE A 69 8.19 8.69 -7.95
C PHE A 69 9.51 9.21 -7.38
N LEU A 70 9.81 8.84 -6.13
CA LEU A 70 11.02 9.29 -5.43
C LEU A 70 12.31 8.95 -6.18
N ASP A 71 12.32 7.81 -6.86
CA ASP A 71 13.42 7.27 -7.66
C ASP A 71 13.30 7.60 -9.16
N GLY A 72 12.32 8.42 -9.55
CA GLY A 72 12.12 8.85 -10.94
C GLY A 72 13.32 9.63 -11.46
N ILE A 73 13.87 9.20 -12.61
CA ILE A 73 15.04 9.85 -13.22
C ILE A 73 14.58 11.02 -14.10
N GLY A 74 14.69 12.25 -13.58
CA GLY A 74 14.42 13.47 -14.35
C GLY A 74 15.59 14.00 -15.18
N SER A 75 15.27 14.99 -16.01
CA SER A 75 16.20 15.70 -16.89
C SER A 75 17.22 16.52 -16.10
N SER A 76 18.43 15.98 -15.96
CA SER A 76 19.71 16.67 -15.65
C SER A 76 20.10 17.07 -14.21
N GLN A 77 19.24 16.96 -13.19
CA GLN A 77 19.65 17.27 -11.79
C GLN A 77 19.21 16.27 -10.71
N GLY A 78 18.67 15.10 -11.07
CA GLY A 78 18.19 14.12 -10.08
C GLY A 78 16.88 14.51 -9.40
N GLU A 79 16.18 15.52 -9.93
CA GLU A 79 14.82 15.87 -9.54
C GLU A 79 13.83 14.83 -10.10
N PRO A 80 12.84 14.38 -9.30
CA PRO A 80 11.76 13.51 -9.75
C PRO A 80 10.97 14.14 -10.90
N ALA A 81 10.83 13.40 -12.00
CA ALA A 81 10.03 13.82 -13.16
C ALA A 81 8.72 13.01 -13.26
N CYS A 82 7.75 13.56 -13.99
CA CYS A 82 6.53 12.84 -14.31
C CYS A 82 6.83 11.68 -15.27
N GLU A 83 6.42 10.48 -14.86
CA GLU A 83 6.29 9.30 -15.72
C GLU A 83 4.87 9.29 -16.30
N CYS A 84 4.78 9.48 -17.62
CA CYS A 84 3.51 9.61 -18.32
C CYS A 84 2.90 8.25 -18.65
N TYR A 85 1.57 8.18 -18.64
CA TYR A 85 0.86 7.02 -19.18
C TYR A 85 1.04 6.93 -20.70
N ALA A 86 0.69 5.77 -21.27
CA ALA A 86 0.78 5.53 -22.70
C ALA A 86 0.13 6.66 -23.52
N CYS A 87 0.83 7.09 -24.56
CA CYS A 87 0.45 8.17 -25.47
C CYS A 87 0.45 9.60 -24.89
N TYR A 88 0.92 9.81 -23.68
CA TYR A 88 1.14 11.15 -23.11
C TYR A 88 2.63 11.50 -23.00
N ALA A 89 2.94 12.78 -23.14
CA ALA A 89 4.29 13.33 -23.12
C ALA A 89 4.30 14.76 -22.55
N GLY A 90 5.47 15.39 -22.55
CA GLY A 90 5.73 16.68 -21.91
C GLY A 90 6.19 16.53 -20.46
N SER A 91 6.70 17.60 -19.87
CA SER A 91 7.22 17.57 -18.48
C SER A 91 6.16 17.29 -17.43
N ASP A 92 4.89 17.56 -17.76
CA ASP A 92 3.73 17.37 -16.89
C ASP A 92 2.71 16.39 -17.49
N CYS A 93 3.08 15.64 -18.53
CA CYS A 93 2.19 14.69 -19.21
C CYS A 93 0.93 15.29 -19.87
N SER A 94 0.91 16.59 -20.16
CA SER A 94 -0.25 17.23 -20.78
C SER A 94 -0.34 17.04 -22.31
N GLU A 95 0.74 16.61 -22.96
CA GLU A 95 0.82 16.53 -24.42
C GLU A 95 0.36 15.15 -24.91
N LEU A 96 -0.73 15.11 -25.69
CA LEU A 96 -1.17 13.88 -26.35
C LEU A 96 -0.36 13.64 -27.64
N LEU A 97 0.28 12.49 -27.75
CA LEU A 97 1.07 12.12 -28.92
C LEU A 97 0.16 11.79 -30.11
N PRO A 98 0.35 12.42 -31.30
CA PRO A 98 -0.39 12.07 -32.50
C PRO A 98 0.01 10.67 -32.99
N ASP A 99 -0.94 9.96 -33.59
CA ASP A 99 -0.74 8.63 -34.20
C ASP A 99 -0.14 7.56 -33.25
N CYS A 100 -0.43 7.67 -31.95
CA CYS A 100 0.00 6.70 -30.95
C CYS A 100 -1.02 5.55 -30.82
N PRO A 101 -0.63 4.28 -31.09
CA PRO A 101 -1.51 3.13 -30.91
C PRO A 101 -1.69 2.82 -29.42
N ALA A 102 -2.89 2.38 -29.05
CA ALA A 102 -3.15 1.90 -27.71
C ALA A 102 -2.39 0.59 -27.45
N ASP A 103 -1.69 0.52 -26.31
CA ASP A 103 -1.04 -0.69 -25.81
C ASP A 103 -1.89 -1.32 -24.69
N ALA A 104 -2.29 -2.57 -24.90
CA ALA A 104 -3.02 -3.38 -23.94
C ALA A 104 -2.44 -4.81 -23.86
N GLU A 105 -1.15 -4.98 -24.17
CA GLU A 105 -0.50 -6.29 -24.16
C GLU A 105 -0.21 -6.78 -22.73
N SER A 106 0.13 -5.85 -21.82
CA SER A 106 0.43 -6.17 -20.43
C SER A 106 -0.85 -6.31 -19.60
N GLY A 107 -0.94 -7.38 -18.81
CA GLY A 107 -2.00 -7.56 -17.83
C GLY A 107 -1.85 -6.72 -16.57
N ASP A 108 -1.20 -5.56 -16.62
CA ASP A 108 -0.90 -4.72 -15.46
C ASP A 108 -2.16 -3.98 -14.97
N PRO A 109 -2.66 -4.24 -13.75
CA PRO A 109 -3.91 -3.66 -13.28
C PRO A 109 -3.72 -2.24 -12.72
N LEU A 110 -3.19 -1.34 -13.54
CA LEU A 110 -3.06 0.09 -13.23
C LEU A 110 -4.41 0.73 -12.85
N PHE A 111 -5.53 0.13 -13.22
CA PHE A 111 -6.87 0.55 -12.80
C PHE A 111 -7.07 0.56 -11.27
N LEU A 112 -6.21 -0.12 -10.48
CA LEU A 112 -6.23 -0.11 -9.02
C LEU A 112 -5.46 1.06 -8.40
N GLU A 113 -4.69 1.81 -9.18
CA GLU A 113 -3.92 2.94 -8.70
C GLU A 113 -4.79 4.02 -7.99
N PRO A 114 -5.92 4.48 -8.56
CA PRO A 114 -6.77 5.47 -7.89
C PRO A 114 -7.30 5.01 -6.53
N PHE A 115 -7.52 3.70 -6.35
CA PHE A 115 -7.96 3.13 -5.07
C PHE A 115 -6.91 3.34 -3.97
N TRP A 116 -5.62 3.14 -4.29
CA TRP A 116 -4.53 3.31 -3.32
C TRP A 116 -4.20 4.78 -3.05
N MET A 117 -4.32 5.64 -4.06
CA MET A 117 -4.15 7.09 -3.88
C MET A 117 -5.13 7.66 -2.85
N GLN A 118 -6.38 7.18 -2.83
CA GLN A 118 -7.38 7.58 -1.83
C GLN A 118 -7.11 7.03 -0.43
N ARG A 119 -6.10 6.16 -0.26
CA ARG A 119 -5.79 5.46 0.99
C ARG A 119 -4.35 5.65 1.45
N ALA A 120 -3.63 6.62 0.90
CA ALA A 120 -2.22 6.85 1.16
C ALA A 120 -1.88 6.86 2.68
N GLU A 121 -2.63 7.60 3.50
CA GLU A 121 -2.40 7.64 4.97
C GLU A 121 -2.48 6.26 5.64
N ARG A 122 -3.36 5.38 5.14
CA ARG A 122 -3.61 4.06 5.76
C ARG A 122 -2.63 2.99 5.33
N SER A 123 -2.03 3.13 4.16
CA SER A 123 -1.19 2.09 3.54
C SER A 123 0.25 2.52 3.28
N ALA A 124 0.61 3.79 3.53
CA ALA A 124 2.00 4.24 3.46
C ALA A 124 2.84 3.57 4.56
N VAL A 125 4.05 3.13 4.18
CA VAL A 125 5.01 2.47 5.08
C VAL A 125 6.34 3.18 4.95
N VAL A 126 6.98 3.49 6.09
CA VAL A 126 8.38 3.89 6.13
C VAL A 126 9.21 2.64 6.41
N ALA A 127 9.99 2.20 5.41
CA ALA A 127 10.73 0.95 5.46
C ALA A 127 12.23 1.16 5.69
N TYR A 128 12.90 0.09 6.12
CA TYR A 128 14.36 -0.05 6.13
C TYR A 128 14.74 -1.23 5.24
N GLU A 129 16.00 -1.24 4.78
CA GLU A 129 16.48 -2.22 3.82
C GLU A 129 16.45 -3.66 4.38
N ALA A 130 15.92 -4.58 3.57
CA ALA A 130 15.99 -6.01 3.82
C ALA A 130 16.71 -6.69 2.65
N GLN A 131 17.74 -7.47 2.97
CA GLN A 131 18.48 -8.25 1.98
C GLN A 131 17.81 -9.62 1.78
N THR A 132 17.55 -9.97 0.53
CA THR A 132 16.98 -11.27 0.15
C THR A 132 18.05 -12.14 -0.53
N HIS A 133 18.10 -13.42 -0.19
CA HIS A 133 18.94 -14.41 -0.87
C HIS A 133 18.12 -15.23 -1.86
N LEU A 134 18.63 -15.35 -3.09
CA LEU A 134 18.02 -16.14 -4.16
C LEU A 134 18.64 -17.55 -4.16
N PHE A 135 17.79 -18.58 -4.22
CA PHE A 135 18.21 -19.97 -4.40
C PHE A 135 17.78 -20.47 -5.78
N ASN A 136 18.65 -21.24 -6.44
CA ASN A 136 18.41 -21.88 -7.73
C ASN A 136 18.32 -23.40 -7.55
N SER A 137 17.36 -24.07 -8.19
CA SER A 137 17.23 -25.54 -8.24
C SER A 137 16.82 -25.97 -9.65
N GLU A 138 17.50 -26.99 -10.21
CA GLU A 138 17.36 -27.43 -11.61
C GLU A 138 16.70 -28.83 -11.77
N ASP A 139 15.77 -29.21 -10.89
CA ASP A 139 15.31 -30.62 -10.79
C ASP A 139 14.07 -31.00 -11.66
N TYR A 140 13.68 -30.22 -12.67
CA TYR A 140 12.46 -30.46 -13.46
C TYR A 140 12.56 -30.12 -14.95
N GLU A 141 11.69 -30.74 -15.77
CA GLU A 141 11.63 -30.58 -17.23
C GLU A 141 10.20 -30.25 -17.70
N TRP A 142 10.05 -29.33 -18.66
CA TRP A 142 8.77 -28.97 -19.26
C TRP A 142 8.25 -30.06 -20.21
N LYS A 143 7.03 -30.56 -20.01
CA LYS A 143 6.40 -31.64 -20.80
C LYS A 143 5.19 -31.20 -21.66
N GLY A 144 4.94 -29.90 -21.78
CA GLY A 144 3.90 -29.37 -22.67
C GLY A 144 2.49 -29.36 -22.09
N ASP A 145 1.49 -29.39 -22.99
CA ASP A 145 0.06 -29.25 -22.66
C ASP A 145 -0.49 -30.45 -21.88
N ALA A 146 -1.06 -30.18 -20.70
CA ALA A 146 -1.66 -31.18 -19.82
C ALA A 146 -2.78 -32.00 -20.48
N PHE A 147 -3.52 -31.42 -21.44
CA PHE A 147 -4.59 -32.15 -22.14
C PHE A 147 -4.07 -33.36 -22.93
N GLN A 148 -2.82 -33.31 -23.41
CA GLN A 148 -2.18 -34.42 -24.11
C GLN A 148 -1.88 -35.61 -23.19
N TRP A 149 -1.88 -35.39 -21.87
CA TRP A 149 -1.58 -36.38 -20.84
C TRP A 149 -2.82 -36.92 -20.11
N LYS A 150 -4.02 -36.48 -20.50
CA LYS A 150 -5.29 -36.82 -19.85
C LYS A 150 -5.54 -38.33 -19.72
N ASN A 151 -5.15 -39.12 -20.72
CA ASN A 151 -5.38 -40.57 -20.75
C ASN A 151 -4.17 -41.37 -20.27
N THR A 152 -3.12 -40.71 -19.78
CA THR A 152 -1.87 -41.36 -19.35
C THR A 152 -1.95 -41.75 -17.87
N SER A 153 -3.13 -42.13 -17.39
CA SER A 153 -3.42 -42.40 -15.96
C SER A 153 -2.58 -43.53 -15.33
N ASP A 154 -1.82 -44.26 -16.16
CA ASP A 154 -1.00 -45.42 -15.79
C ASP A 154 0.51 -45.21 -16.02
N SER A 155 0.98 -43.99 -16.32
CA SER A 155 2.43 -43.76 -16.40
C SER A 155 3.05 -43.73 -15.00
N SER A 156 4.21 -44.39 -14.86
CA SER A 156 5.09 -44.28 -13.69
C SER A 156 5.83 -42.94 -13.60
N VAL A 157 5.43 -41.96 -14.43
CA VAL A 157 6.11 -40.67 -14.56
C VAL A 157 5.49 -39.69 -13.57
N ASN A 158 6.33 -39.09 -12.73
CA ASN A 158 5.91 -38.01 -11.84
C ASN A 158 5.62 -36.76 -12.68
N THR A 159 4.44 -36.20 -12.51
CA THR A 159 3.99 -35.02 -13.26
C THR A 159 3.54 -33.93 -12.30
N ILE A 160 3.84 -32.69 -12.64
CA ILE A 160 3.31 -31.51 -11.95
C ILE A 160 2.41 -30.77 -12.95
N GLU A 161 1.12 -30.70 -12.65
CA GLU A 161 0.14 -29.94 -13.44
C GLU A 161 -0.03 -28.55 -12.82
N PHE A 162 0.11 -27.51 -13.64
CA PHE A 162 -0.28 -26.15 -13.26
C PHE A 162 -1.71 -25.88 -13.71
N VAL A 163 -2.58 -25.50 -12.78
CA VAL A 163 -4.00 -25.21 -13.04
C VAL A 163 -4.28 -23.76 -12.70
N THR A 164 -4.41 -22.92 -13.72
CA THR A 164 -4.77 -21.51 -13.56
C THR A 164 -6.29 -21.36 -13.53
N SER A 165 -6.85 -20.83 -12.44
CA SER A 165 -8.30 -20.73 -12.24
C SER A 165 -8.66 -19.46 -11.44
N PRO A 166 -9.26 -18.42 -12.04
CA PRO A 166 -9.61 -18.26 -13.45
C PRO A 166 -8.42 -18.35 -14.39
N ASN A 167 -8.63 -18.94 -15.56
CA ASN A 167 -7.60 -19.15 -16.56
C ASN A 167 -7.23 -17.86 -17.31
N ASN A 168 -5.97 -17.78 -17.73
CA ASN A 168 -5.48 -16.80 -18.68
C ASN A 168 -5.36 -17.49 -20.06
N PRO A 169 -6.00 -17.00 -21.14
CA PRO A 169 -6.61 -15.67 -21.28
C PRO A 169 -8.13 -15.60 -21.14
N ASP A 170 -8.85 -16.72 -21.04
CA ASP A 170 -10.31 -16.75 -21.20
C ASP A 170 -11.14 -16.45 -19.94
N GLY A 171 -10.51 -16.34 -18.77
CA GLY A 171 -11.15 -16.06 -17.49
C GLY A 171 -12.02 -17.19 -16.95
N GLN A 172 -11.97 -18.39 -17.55
CA GLN A 172 -12.82 -19.50 -17.12
C GLN A 172 -12.25 -20.20 -15.89
N LEU A 173 -13.12 -20.64 -14.98
CA LEU A 173 -12.70 -21.50 -13.87
C LEU A 173 -12.27 -22.86 -14.42
N ARG A 174 -11.08 -23.30 -14.02
CA ARG A 174 -10.50 -24.58 -14.44
C ARG A 174 -10.36 -25.54 -13.27
N ARG A 175 -10.26 -26.81 -13.63
CA ARG A 175 -9.98 -27.95 -12.74
C ARG A 175 -8.87 -28.78 -13.38
N PRO A 176 -8.14 -29.59 -12.58
CA PRO A 176 -7.08 -30.45 -13.09
C PRO A 176 -7.61 -31.42 -14.14
N VAL A 177 -6.82 -31.68 -15.17
CA VAL A 177 -7.17 -32.62 -16.25
C VAL A 177 -6.40 -33.93 -16.17
N ILE A 178 -5.21 -33.94 -15.57
CA ILE A 178 -4.41 -35.15 -15.38
C ILE A 178 -4.87 -35.86 -14.10
N GLN A 179 -5.24 -37.12 -14.23
CA GLN A 179 -5.66 -37.96 -13.11
C GLN A 179 -4.62 -39.06 -12.90
N GLY A 180 -4.11 -39.19 -11.67
CA GLY A 180 -3.14 -40.23 -11.37
C GLY A 180 -2.48 -40.06 -10.01
N ARG A 181 -1.97 -41.15 -9.44
CA ARG A 181 -1.29 -41.14 -8.13
C ARG A 181 0.04 -40.38 -8.14
N PHE A 182 0.69 -40.32 -9.29
CA PHE A 182 2.00 -39.68 -9.49
C PHE A 182 1.88 -38.21 -9.95
N THR A 183 0.66 -37.69 -10.05
CA THR A 183 0.40 -36.30 -10.43
C THR A 183 0.29 -35.44 -9.17
N LYS A 184 1.01 -34.31 -9.18
CA LYS A 184 0.85 -33.21 -8.23
C LYS A 184 0.26 -32.02 -8.96
N VAL A 185 -0.59 -31.26 -8.28
CA VAL A 185 -1.26 -30.11 -8.87
C VAL A 185 -0.86 -28.86 -8.10
N ILE A 186 -0.52 -27.81 -8.83
CA ILE A 186 -0.31 -26.47 -8.31
C ILE A 186 -1.40 -25.59 -8.91
N HIS A 187 -2.26 -25.06 -8.04
CA HIS A 187 -3.32 -24.15 -8.44
C HIS A 187 -2.81 -22.72 -8.45
N ASP A 188 -2.86 -22.05 -9.59
CA ASP A 188 -2.63 -20.63 -9.70
C ASP A 188 -3.96 -19.87 -9.62
N HIS A 189 -4.14 -19.19 -8.49
CA HIS A 189 -5.32 -18.39 -8.16
C HIS A 189 -5.02 -16.88 -8.20
N ALA A 190 -4.05 -16.44 -9.01
CA ALA A 190 -3.76 -15.03 -9.21
C ALA A 190 -5.02 -14.19 -9.52
N TYR A 191 -5.94 -14.72 -10.31
CA TYR A 191 -7.19 -14.04 -10.69
C TYR A 191 -8.43 -14.46 -9.87
N TYR A 192 -8.29 -15.28 -8.82
CA TYR A 192 -9.45 -15.77 -8.04
C TYR A 192 -9.95 -14.72 -7.02
N TRP A 193 -10.33 -13.55 -7.54
CA TRP A 193 -10.76 -12.39 -6.77
C TRP A 193 -12.01 -11.76 -7.39
N PRO A 194 -12.85 -11.07 -6.59
CA PRO A 194 -14.09 -10.45 -7.07
C PRO A 194 -13.93 -9.49 -8.26
N HIS A 195 -12.72 -8.98 -8.49
CA HIS A 195 -12.39 -8.13 -9.65
C HIS A 195 -12.46 -8.89 -10.99
N PHE A 196 -12.22 -10.20 -10.99
CA PHE A 196 -12.10 -11.00 -12.22
C PHE A 196 -13.16 -12.09 -12.34
N THR A 197 -13.67 -12.61 -11.22
CA THR A 197 -14.64 -13.71 -11.25
C THR A 197 -15.58 -13.67 -10.04
N ALA A 198 -16.77 -14.25 -10.21
CA ALA A 198 -17.63 -14.56 -9.07
C ALA A 198 -16.95 -15.62 -8.20
N ILE A 199 -17.13 -15.56 -6.87
CA ILE A 199 -16.56 -16.52 -5.94
C ILE A 199 -17.61 -17.58 -5.61
N PRO A 200 -17.64 -18.74 -6.31
CA PRO A 200 -18.67 -19.75 -6.10
C PRO A 200 -18.51 -20.50 -4.76
N SER A 201 -17.27 -20.66 -4.30
CA SER A 201 -16.93 -21.38 -3.07
C SER A 201 -15.55 -20.96 -2.58
N MET A 202 -15.19 -21.38 -1.36
CA MET A 202 -13.78 -21.33 -0.94
C MET A 202 -12.99 -22.38 -1.71
N VAL A 203 -11.73 -22.07 -2.02
CA VAL A 203 -10.76 -23.00 -2.62
C VAL A 203 -10.02 -23.74 -1.50
N ASP A 204 -9.77 -25.04 -1.68
CA ASP A 204 -9.18 -25.91 -0.66
C ASP A 204 -8.28 -26.97 -1.31
N GLU A 205 -7.23 -26.48 -2.00
CA GLU A 205 -6.34 -27.31 -2.80
C GLU A 205 -4.97 -27.47 -2.14
N ASP A 206 -4.25 -28.55 -2.45
CA ASP A 206 -2.97 -28.90 -1.81
C ASP A 206 -1.92 -27.78 -1.87
N ILE A 207 -1.78 -27.13 -3.02
CA ILE A 207 -0.88 -26.00 -3.25
C ILE A 207 -1.64 -24.95 -4.04
N MET A 208 -1.74 -23.75 -3.47
CA MET A 208 -2.43 -22.60 -4.06
C MET A 208 -1.47 -21.41 -4.10
N LEU A 209 -1.37 -20.78 -5.26
CA LEU A 209 -0.57 -19.58 -5.49
C LEU A 209 -1.47 -18.37 -5.61
N PHE A 210 -1.05 -17.27 -4.99
CA PHE A 210 -1.70 -15.96 -5.08
C PHE A 210 -0.65 -14.91 -5.40
N THR A 211 -1.05 -13.69 -5.75
CA THR A 211 -0.08 -12.61 -5.96
C THR A 211 -0.69 -11.24 -5.70
N LEU A 212 0.09 -10.35 -5.06
CA LEU A 212 -0.32 -8.96 -4.90
C LEU A 212 -0.49 -8.25 -6.25
N SER A 213 0.19 -8.74 -7.28
CA SER A 213 0.18 -8.21 -8.64
C SER A 213 -1.24 -8.08 -9.20
N LYS A 214 -2.13 -9.05 -8.92
CA LYS A 214 -3.50 -9.07 -9.45
C LYS A 214 -4.56 -8.70 -8.43
N ILE A 215 -4.26 -8.83 -7.14
CA ILE A 215 -5.17 -8.47 -6.05
C ILE A 215 -5.19 -6.98 -5.82
N THR A 216 -4.00 -6.40 -5.69
CA THR A 216 -3.81 -5.00 -5.28
C THR A 216 -3.20 -4.15 -6.37
N GLY A 217 -2.66 -4.77 -7.43
CA GLY A 217 -1.97 -4.09 -8.52
C GLY A 217 -0.52 -3.72 -8.23
N HIS A 218 0.06 -4.20 -7.13
CA HIS A 218 1.46 -4.01 -6.82
C HIS A 218 2.36 -5.03 -7.54
N ALA A 219 2.31 -5.06 -8.87
CA ALA A 219 3.11 -5.97 -9.68
C ALA A 219 4.62 -5.74 -9.53
N GLY A 220 5.04 -4.49 -9.30
CA GLY A 220 6.43 -4.11 -9.05
C GLY A 220 7.01 -4.65 -7.73
N THR A 221 6.18 -5.03 -6.75
CA THR A 221 6.64 -5.57 -5.46
C THR A 221 7.15 -7.01 -5.58
N ARG A 222 6.78 -7.74 -6.64
CA ARG A 222 7.21 -9.12 -6.90
C ARG A 222 6.92 -10.09 -5.73
N PHE A 223 5.72 -9.99 -5.15
CA PHE A 223 5.29 -10.81 -4.00
C PHE A 223 4.06 -11.69 -4.34
N GLY A 224 4.10 -12.95 -3.89
CA GLY A 224 3.05 -13.95 -4.06
C GLY A 224 3.23 -15.13 -3.11
#